data_AF-A0A8T4ZKI0-F1
#
_entry.id   AF-A0A8T4ZKI0-F1
#
_cell.length_a   1.000
_cell.length_b   1.000
_cell.length_c   1.000
_cell.angle_alpha   90.00
_cell.angle_beta   90.00
_cell.angle_gamma   90.00
#
_symmetry.space_group_name_H-M   'P 1'
#
loop_
_entity.id
_entity.type
_entity.pdbx_description
1 polymer ?
#
loop_
_entity_poly.entity_id
_entity_poly.type
_entity_poly.pdbx_seq_one_letter_code
_entity_poly.pdbx_strand_id
1 'polypeptide(L)'
;MESTSTAVIKLFLQVGQLFQTDNEIQTIIQIIFSLSFILYIFYAQRIQTMTMLRQVEGTLRKVKALRDEGRQVSIQTIKEIGKPEKDPTPGVERFMESFLITPTSMDPAGIVDKFEQLLNTREETFEAEVKALAPAASDSEIDTLENLLEAALALNVYYKVIRHYYLLGKKTMNIYVILQIHMVLPLIMREIEAYSAALLAFKQGMPIGDGVGALTAAKLMHGQQWRRIAKETVAAEGSFEGRKILVMKAEGPGGTVGKPGDAIRILLEEHKDEVKAIIMVDAAGKLEGEMNGEVAEGIGAAIGGTGVEKFRIEEAAKDFNVPLYAVAIKQDISAVVAPLEEELFEATDKAVEAVKRIVNEKTKEGETVIVAGIGNTVGIAQ
;
A
#
# COMPACT_ATOMS: atom_id res chain seq x y z
N MET A 1 -35.20 -51.56 3.53
CA MET A 1 -34.10 -51.17 4.44
C MET A 1 -33.06 -52.27 4.67
N GLU A 2 -33.30 -53.55 4.34
CA GLU A 2 -32.30 -54.63 4.51
C GLU A 2 -31.32 -54.85 3.33
N SER A 3 -31.62 -54.36 2.11
CA SER A 3 -30.75 -54.66 0.95
C SER A 3 -29.50 -53.77 0.86
N THR A 4 -29.57 -52.52 1.33
CA THR A 4 -28.44 -51.56 1.30
C THR A 4 -27.36 -51.88 2.32
N SER A 5 -27.73 -52.35 3.53
CA SER A 5 -26.77 -52.76 4.55
C SER A 5 -25.95 -53.97 4.10
N THR A 6 -26.61 -54.93 3.43
CA THR A 6 -25.97 -56.15 2.92
C THR A 6 -25.03 -55.87 1.75
N ALA A 7 -25.34 -54.86 0.92
CA ALA A 7 -24.48 -54.41 -0.18
C ALA A 7 -23.21 -53.70 0.33
N VAL A 8 -23.31 -52.87 1.37
CA VAL A 8 -22.15 -52.19 1.98
C VAL A 8 -21.24 -53.18 2.72
N ILE A 9 -21.81 -54.17 3.40
CA ILE A 9 -21.05 -55.25 4.05
C ILE A 9 -20.34 -56.12 3.01
N LYS A 10 -21.01 -56.45 1.89
CA LYS A 10 -20.37 -57.17 0.77
C LYS A 10 -19.29 -56.35 0.08
N LEU A 11 -19.46 -55.03 -0.06
CA LEU A 11 -18.43 -54.14 -0.59
C LEU A 11 -17.20 -54.07 0.33
N PHE A 12 -17.41 -53.98 1.65
CA PHE A 12 -16.33 -54.05 2.65
C PHE A 12 -15.62 -55.42 2.65
N LEU A 13 -16.36 -56.52 2.49
CA LEU A 13 -15.79 -57.87 2.36
C LEU A 13 -15.04 -58.07 1.04
N GLN A 14 -15.52 -57.50 -0.08
CA GLN A 14 -14.83 -57.53 -1.38
C GLN A 14 -13.58 -56.65 -1.40
N VAL A 15 -13.58 -55.51 -0.72
CA VAL A 15 -12.36 -54.72 -0.49
C VAL A 15 -11.38 -55.48 0.40
N GLY A 16 -11.87 -56.20 1.43
CA GLY A 16 -11.04 -57.10 2.23
C GLY A 16 -10.46 -58.30 1.45
N GLN A 17 -11.18 -58.81 0.46
CA GLN A 17 -10.73 -59.88 -0.44
C GLN A 17 -9.76 -59.39 -1.54
N LEU A 18 -9.78 -58.11 -1.90
CA LEU A 18 -8.73 -57.50 -2.74
C LEU A 18 -7.35 -57.49 -2.06
N PHE A 19 -7.29 -57.74 -0.75
CA PHE A 19 -6.06 -57.88 0.04
C PHE A 19 -5.77 -59.33 0.48
N GLN A 20 -6.55 -60.33 0.05
CA GLN A 20 -6.19 -61.73 0.28
C GLN A 20 -5.15 -62.16 -0.76
N THR A 21 -3.90 -62.15 -0.32
CA THR A 21 -2.75 -62.55 -1.12
C THR A 21 -2.11 -63.77 -0.52
N ASP A 22 -2.11 -64.88 -1.26
CA ASP A 22 -1.55 -66.19 -0.90
C ASP A 22 0.00 -66.20 -0.80
N ASN A 23 0.63 -65.04 -0.71
CA ASN A 23 2.09 -64.88 -0.72
C ASN A 23 2.58 -64.27 0.59
N GLU A 24 3.28 -65.05 1.42
CA GLU A 24 3.85 -64.60 2.69
C GLU A 24 4.75 -63.36 2.53
N ILE A 25 5.49 -63.28 1.41
CA ILE A 25 6.33 -62.13 1.04
C ILE A 25 5.48 -60.86 0.90
N GLN A 26 4.29 -60.95 0.31
CA GLN A 26 3.41 -59.81 0.11
C GLN A 26 2.81 -59.33 1.44
N THR A 27 2.49 -60.26 2.34
CA THR A 27 2.05 -59.93 3.72
C THR A 27 3.15 -59.23 4.50
N ILE A 28 4.40 -59.71 4.43
CA ILE A 28 5.56 -59.05 5.05
C ILE A 28 5.74 -57.63 4.49
N ILE A 29 5.65 -57.47 3.17
CA ILE A 29 5.76 -56.15 2.51
C ILE A 29 4.63 -55.22 2.98
N GLN A 30 3.38 -55.70 3.09
CA GLN A 30 2.25 -54.91 3.59
C GLN A 30 2.44 -54.49 5.06
N ILE A 31 2.97 -55.37 5.91
CA ILE A 31 3.26 -55.04 7.32
C ILE A 31 4.36 -53.98 7.40
N ILE A 32 5.44 -54.13 6.62
CA ILE A 32 6.52 -53.12 6.57
C ILE A 32 5.97 -51.78 6.06
N PHE A 33 5.14 -51.80 5.02
CA PHE A 33 4.52 -50.59 4.48
C PHE A 33 3.54 -49.95 5.48
N SER A 34 2.75 -50.74 6.20
CA SER A 34 1.84 -50.23 7.22
C SER A 34 2.60 -49.63 8.40
N LEU A 35 3.68 -50.28 8.83
CA LEU A 35 4.55 -49.78 9.89
C LEU A 35 5.26 -48.49 9.46
N SER A 36 5.77 -48.42 8.24
CA SER A 36 6.40 -47.21 7.71
C SER A 36 5.39 -46.07 7.54
N PHE A 37 4.15 -46.36 7.16
CA PHE A 37 3.07 -45.37 7.07
C PHE A 37 2.66 -44.83 8.44
N ILE A 38 2.55 -45.70 9.45
CA ILE A 38 2.28 -45.29 10.84
C ILE A 38 3.40 -44.38 11.36
N LEU A 39 4.67 -44.79 11.17
CA LEU A 39 5.82 -43.96 11.52
C LEU A 39 5.76 -42.62 10.77
N TYR A 40 5.47 -42.64 9.47
CA TYR A 40 5.32 -41.42 8.68
C TYR A 40 4.25 -40.50 9.28
N ILE A 41 3.06 -40.97 9.65
CA ILE A 41 2.02 -40.11 10.24
C ILE A 41 2.50 -39.41 11.51
N PHE A 42 3.20 -40.13 12.40
CA PHE A 42 3.72 -39.54 13.64
C PHE A 42 4.84 -38.52 13.42
N TYR A 43 5.68 -38.72 12.40
CA TYR A 43 6.82 -37.84 12.11
C TYR A 43 6.52 -36.76 11.06
N ALA A 44 5.51 -36.95 10.19
CA ALA A 44 5.19 -36.07 9.08
C ALA A 44 4.90 -34.66 9.56
N GLN A 45 4.12 -34.52 10.63
CA GLN A 45 3.81 -33.22 11.21
C GLN A 45 5.08 -32.48 11.70
N ARG A 46 6.00 -33.21 12.34
CA ARG A 46 7.28 -32.63 12.81
C ARG A 46 8.18 -32.25 11.64
N ILE A 47 8.27 -33.11 10.63
CA ILE A 47 9.06 -32.86 9.41
C ILE A 47 8.49 -31.63 8.69
N GLN A 48 7.18 -31.55 8.50
CA GLN A 48 6.50 -30.42 7.88
C GLN A 48 6.76 -29.12 8.66
N THR A 49 6.63 -29.17 9.99
CA THR A 49 6.90 -28.02 10.87
C THR A 49 8.32 -27.50 10.70
N MET A 50 9.31 -28.40 10.69
CA MET A 50 10.72 -28.06 10.49
C MET A 50 10.98 -27.49 9.09
N THR A 51 10.33 -28.02 8.06
CA THR A 51 10.45 -27.52 6.68
C THR A 51 9.87 -26.12 6.56
N MET A 52 8.68 -25.87 7.10
CA MET A 52 8.06 -24.54 7.13
C MET A 52 8.95 -23.54 7.86
N LEU A 53 9.49 -23.92 9.03
CA LEU A 53 10.38 -23.05 9.80
C LEU A 53 11.66 -22.69 9.04
N ARG A 54 12.23 -23.64 8.28
CA ARG A 54 13.40 -23.37 7.41
C ARG A 54 13.07 -22.42 6.26
N GLN A 55 11.89 -22.53 5.68
CA GLN A 55 11.44 -21.61 4.62
C GLN A 55 11.26 -20.19 5.19
N VAL A 56 10.61 -20.06 6.35
CA VAL A 56 10.49 -18.79 7.07
C VAL A 56 11.87 -18.21 7.39
N GLU A 57 12.82 -19.03 7.85
CA GLU A 57 14.21 -18.59 8.11
C GLU A 57 14.89 -18.06 6.84
N GLY A 58 14.74 -18.76 5.72
CA GLY A 58 15.29 -18.35 4.44
C GLY A 58 14.78 -16.98 4.01
N THR A 59 13.47 -16.77 4.11
CA THR A 59 12.86 -15.46 3.82
C THR A 59 13.30 -14.38 4.81
N LEU A 60 13.36 -14.69 6.11
CA LEU A 60 13.83 -13.74 7.12
C LEU A 60 15.25 -13.22 6.83
N ARG A 61 16.14 -14.07 6.28
CA ARG A 61 17.48 -13.63 5.85
C ARG A 61 17.41 -12.66 4.67
N LYS A 62 16.51 -12.88 3.71
CA LYS A 62 16.28 -11.94 2.60
C LYS A 62 15.77 -10.60 3.13
N VAL A 63 14.73 -10.61 3.96
CA VAL A 63 14.16 -9.39 4.56
C VAL A 63 15.21 -8.63 5.37
N LYS A 64 16.08 -9.34 6.11
CA LYS A 64 17.19 -8.71 6.81
C LYS A 64 18.12 -7.95 5.86
N ALA A 65 18.49 -8.56 4.73
CA ALA A 65 19.37 -7.92 3.75
C ALA A 65 18.74 -6.65 3.19
N LEU A 66 17.45 -6.68 2.81
CA LEU A 66 16.71 -5.52 2.30
C LEU A 66 16.59 -4.41 3.35
N ARG A 67 16.34 -4.78 4.62
CA ARG A 67 16.31 -3.83 5.75
C ARG A 67 17.67 -3.16 5.95
N ASP A 68 18.75 -3.94 5.91
CA ASP A 68 20.11 -3.42 6.10
C ASP A 68 20.55 -2.54 4.91
N GLU A 69 20.10 -2.88 3.70
CA GLU A 69 20.22 -2.03 2.50
C GLU A 69 19.46 -0.71 2.68
N GLY A 70 18.18 -0.73 3.10
CA GLY A 70 17.41 0.49 3.36
C GLY A 70 18.06 1.42 4.38
N ARG A 71 18.64 0.86 5.44
CA ARG A 71 19.46 1.61 6.40
C ARG A 71 20.68 2.24 5.71
N GLN A 72 21.43 1.46 4.92
CA GLN A 72 22.65 1.94 4.26
C GLN A 72 22.34 3.03 3.22
N VAL A 73 21.33 2.82 2.39
CA VAL A 73 20.87 3.77 1.38
C VAL A 73 20.45 5.07 2.05
N SER A 74 19.64 5.02 3.11
CA SER A 74 19.21 6.21 3.85
C SER A 74 20.38 7.03 4.40
N ILE A 75 21.35 6.36 5.04
CA ILE A 75 22.55 7.03 5.57
C ILE A 75 23.36 7.67 4.45
N GLN A 76 23.53 6.98 3.33
CA GLN A 76 24.30 7.48 2.19
C GLN A 76 23.61 8.68 1.54
N THR A 77 22.31 8.59 1.27
CA THR A 77 21.56 9.68 0.63
C THR A 77 21.54 10.93 1.51
N ILE A 78 21.38 10.80 2.83
CA ILE A 78 21.47 11.94 3.76
C ILE A 78 22.87 12.57 3.74
N LYS A 79 23.94 11.77 3.65
CA LYS A 79 25.31 12.30 3.52
C LYS A 79 25.53 13.05 2.20
N GLU A 80 24.95 12.55 1.11
CA GLU A 80 25.07 13.13 -0.23
C GLU A 80 24.30 14.45 -0.35
N ILE A 81 23.03 14.46 0.05
CA ILE A 81 22.11 15.61 -0.10
C ILE A 81 22.25 16.59 1.08
N GLY A 82 22.07 16.07 2.29
CA GLY A 82 21.96 16.86 3.51
C GLY A 82 23.27 17.44 4.06
N LYS A 83 24.41 16.85 3.66
CA LYS A 83 25.78 17.24 4.07
C LYS A 83 25.90 17.57 5.58
N PRO A 84 25.45 16.68 6.48
CA PRO A 84 25.48 16.96 7.92
C PRO A 84 26.92 17.07 8.45
N GLU A 85 27.13 17.92 9.45
CA GLU A 85 28.44 18.08 10.11
C GLU A 85 28.85 16.84 10.93
N LYS A 86 27.88 16.07 11.40
CA LYS A 86 28.07 14.86 12.23
C LYS A 86 27.57 13.62 11.50
N ASP A 87 28.04 12.45 11.91
CA ASP A 87 27.55 11.18 11.35
C ASP A 87 26.03 11.03 11.60
N PRO A 88 25.19 10.95 10.55
CA PRO A 88 23.74 10.86 10.68
C PRO A 88 23.26 9.48 11.15
N THR A 89 24.13 8.46 11.18
CA THR A 89 23.79 7.06 11.50
C THR A 89 22.90 6.91 12.76
N PRO A 90 23.23 7.50 13.93
CA PRO A 90 22.42 7.31 15.12
C PRO A 90 21.03 7.97 15.01
N GLY A 91 20.90 9.03 14.22
CA GLY A 91 19.63 9.68 13.98
C GLY A 91 18.76 8.88 13.01
N VAL A 92 19.34 8.36 11.93
CA VAL A 92 18.65 7.44 11.01
C VAL A 92 18.17 6.18 11.74
N GLU A 93 19.02 5.56 12.57
CA GLU A 93 18.64 4.39 13.35
C GLU A 93 17.52 4.70 14.35
N ARG A 94 17.53 5.88 14.97
CA ARG A 94 16.44 6.33 15.85
C ARG A 94 15.15 6.50 15.07
N PHE A 95 15.19 7.16 13.91
CA PHE A 95 14.03 7.37 13.05
C PHE A 95 13.40 6.03 12.65
N MET A 96 14.21 5.04 12.25
CA MET A 96 13.74 3.69 11.88
C MET A 96 13.06 2.93 13.04
N GLU A 97 13.23 3.39 14.29
CA GLU A 97 12.62 2.82 15.49
C GLU A 97 11.34 3.58 15.92
N SER A 98 10.97 4.65 15.22
CA SER A 98 9.77 5.43 15.47
C SER A 98 8.50 4.59 15.31
N PHE A 99 7.46 4.94 16.08
CA PHE A 99 6.17 4.27 16.05
C PHE A 99 5.05 5.25 16.37
N LEU A 100 3.86 4.97 15.86
CA LEU A 100 2.64 5.73 16.14
C LEU A 100 1.66 4.85 16.94
N ILE A 101 1.12 5.40 18.02
CA ILE A 101 0.02 4.77 18.76
C ILE A 101 -1.27 5.43 18.29
N THR A 102 -2.22 4.64 17.80
CA THR A 102 -3.52 5.13 17.35
C THR A 102 -4.46 5.45 18.52
N PRO A 103 -5.43 6.36 18.35
CA PRO A 103 -6.42 6.64 19.39
C PRO A 103 -7.24 5.41 19.77
N THR A 104 -7.79 5.41 20.98
CA THR A 104 -8.73 4.38 21.42
C THR A 104 -10.05 4.47 20.65
N SER A 105 -10.62 3.31 20.30
CA SER A 105 -11.91 3.19 19.60
C SER A 105 -13.11 3.03 20.54
N MET A 106 -12.91 3.07 21.87
CA MET A 106 -14.01 2.92 22.84
C MET A 106 -15.05 4.04 22.76
N ASP A 107 -14.62 5.26 22.41
CA ASP A 107 -15.51 6.39 22.10
C ASP A 107 -15.32 6.79 20.63
N PRO A 108 -16.21 6.33 19.73
CA PRO A 108 -16.07 6.57 18.30
C PRO A 108 -16.34 8.03 17.92
N ALA A 109 -16.98 8.83 18.78
CA ALA A 109 -17.23 10.24 18.48
C ALA A 109 -15.91 11.05 18.55
N GLY A 110 -15.61 11.79 17.48
CA GLY A 110 -14.39 12.61 17.39
C GLY A 110 -13.09 11.80 17.32
N ILE A 111 -13.15 10.50 16.99
CA ILE A 111 -11.95 9.68 16.80
C ILE A 111 -11.10 10.20 15.63
N VAL A 112 -11.76 10.71 14.58
CA VAL A 112 -11.09 11.25 13.39
C VAL A 112 -10.26 12.47 13.75
N ASP A 113 -10.82 13.45 14.47
CA ASP A 113 -10.08 14.65 14.89
C ASP A 113 -8.88 14.32 15.78
N LYS A 114 -9.06 13.37 16.73
CA LYS A 114 -7.98 12.89 17.59
C LYS A 114 -6.88 12.21 16.77
N PHE A 115 -7.26 11.40 15.78
CA PHE A 115 -6.29 10.70 14.96
C PHE A 115 -5.54 11.67 14.05
N GLU A 116 -6.24 12.63 13.45
CA GLU A 116 -5.67 13.70 12.64
C GLU A 116 -4.61 14.49 13.42
N GLN A 117 -4.92 14.90 14.65
CA GLN A 117 -3.96 15.61 15.50
C GLN A 117 -2.67 14.79 15.71
N LEU A 118 -2.78 13.48 15.95
CA LEU A 118 -1.61 12.61 16.12
C LEU A 118 -0.82 12.43 14.82
N LEU A 119 -1.51 12.34 13.67
CA LEU A 119 -0.87 12.25 12.37
C LEU A 119 -0.12 13.54 12.04
N ASN A 120 -0.73 14.70 12.26
CA ASN A 120 -0.08 16.01 12.06
C ASN A 120 1.14 16.15 12.99
N THR A 121 1.03 15.71 14.25
CA THR A 121 2.17 15.72 15.18
C THR A 121 3.30 14.82 14.70
N ARG A 122 2.97 13.64 14.14
CA ARG A 122 3.97 12.71 13.57
C ARG A 122 4.67 13.34 12.38
N GLU A 123 3.90 13.89 11.43
CA GLU A 123 4.40 14.55 10.21
C GLU A 123 5.35 15.70 10.57
N GLU A 124 4.92 16.62 11.45
CA GLU A 124 5.77 17.74 11.91
C GLU A 124 7.05 17.27 12.63
N THR A 125 6.96 16.19 13.41
CA THR A 125 8.13 15.61 14.10
C THR A 125 9.09 14.99 13.10
N PHE A 126 8.59 14.28 12.09
CA PHE A 126 9.39 13.63 11.07
C PHE A 126 10.10 14.66 10.19
N GLU A 127 9.37 15.66 9.71
CA GLU A 127 9.91 16.77 8.95
C GLU A 127 11.04 17.49 9.72
N ALA A 128 10.84 17.76 11.02
CA ALA A 128 11.85 18.38 11.88
C ALA A 128 13.09 17.50 12.09
N GLU A 129 12.92 16.18 12.26
CA GLU A 129 14.03 15.23 12.35
C GLU A 129 14.83 15.15 11.05
N VAL A 130 14.16 15.11 9.90
CA VAL A 130 14.79 15.11 8.57
C VAL A 130 15.57 16.40 8.36
N LYS A 131 14.99 17.57 8.67
CA LYS A 131 15.67 18.87 8.62
C LYS A 131 16.93 18.90 9.48
N ALA A 132 16.88 18.31 10.68
CA ALA A 132 18.05 18.22 11.55
C ALA A 132 19.13 17.26 11.01
N LEU A 133 18.73 16.20 10.30
CA LEU A 133 19.63 15.24 9.66
C LEU A 133 20.24 15.76 8.35
N ALA A 134 19.53 16.61 7.63
CA ALA A 134 19.88 17.07 6.29
C ALA A 134 19.75 18.61 6.16
N PRO A 135 20.58 19.40 6.87
CA PRO A 135 20.44 20.86 6.94
C PRO A 135 20.64 21.59 5.60
N ALA A 136 21.30 20.97 4.63
CA ALA A 136 21.55 21.57 3.31
C ALA A 136 20.49 21.21 2.24
N ALA A 137 19.51 20.38 2.58
CA ALA A 137 18.47 19.95 1.66
C ALA A 137 17.42 21.06 1.44
N SER A 138 16.92 21.19 0.21
CA SER A 138 15.73 21.98 -0.12
C SER A 138 14.46 21.35 0.44
N ASP A 139 13.35 22.10 0.51
CA ASP A 139 12.07 21.58 1.01
C ASP A 139 11.61 20.32 0.24
N SER A 140 11.69 20.34 -1.09
CA SER A 140 11.36 19.17 -1.92
C SER A 140 12.28 17.95 -1.68
N GLU A 141 13.55 18.19 -1.38
CA GLU A 141 14.48 17.13 -1.00
C GLU A 141 14.20 16.61 0.41
N ILE A 142 13.75 17.46 1.33
CA ILE A 142 13.32 17.07 2.68
C ILE A 142 12.12 16.12 2.60
N ASP A 143 11.08 16.47 1.85
CA ASP A 143 9.90 15.62 1.66
C ASP A 143 10.27 14.25 1.07
N THR A 144 11.22 14.26 0.12
CA THR A 144 11.70 13.04 -0.53
C THR A 144 12.56 12.19 0.42
N LEU A 145 13.40 12.83 1.25
CA LEU A 145 14.20 12.15 2.28
C LEU A 145 13.33 11.58 3.39
N GLU A 146 12.22 12.25 3.73
CA GLU A 146 11.23 11.74 4.68
C GLU A 146 10.66 10.41 4.16
N ASN A 147 10.15 10.39 2.92
CA ASN A 147 9.64 9.14 2.32
C ASN A 147 10.69 8.03 2.23
N LEU A 148 11.96 8.37 1.95
CA LEU A 148 13.06 7.41 1.97
C LEU A 148 13.21 6.77 3.35
N LEU A 149 13.19 7.59 4.41
CA LEU A 149 13.30 7.12 5.78
C LEU A 149 12.06 6.34 6.23
N GLU A 150 10.86 6.73 5.79
CA GLU A 150 9.63 5.98 6.03
C GLU A 150 9.68 4.59 5.38
N ALA A 151 10.17 4.47 4.14
CA ALA A 151 10.37 3.19 3.48
C ALA A 151 11.39 2.30 4.24
N ALA A 152 12.49 2.88 4.71
CA ALA A 152 13.46 2.17 5.55
C ALA A 152 12.86 1.73 6.90
N LEU A 153 12.03 2.57 7.52
CA LEU A 153 11.27 2.24 8.73
C LEU A 153 10.30 1.08 8.48
N ALA A 154 9.56 1.07 7.37
CA ALA A 154 8.66 -0.02 7.02
C ALA A 154 9.40 -1.35 6.90
N LEU A 155 10.54 -1.39 6.18
CA LEU A 155 11.41 -2.57 6.08
C LEU A 155 11.91 -3.05 7.45
N ASN A 156 12.23 -2.11 8.37
CA ASN A 156 12.63 -2.43 9.74
C ASN A 156 11.48 -3.08 10.54
N VAL A 157 10.26 -2.58 10.40
CA VAL A 157 9.07 -3.13 11.04
C VAL A 157 8.79 -4.55 10.52
N TYR A 158 8.78 -4.76 9.19
CA TYR A 158 8.61 -6.11 8.63
C TYR A 158 9.65 -7.10 9.15
N TYR A 159 10.93 -6.71 9.17
CA TYR A 159 12.00 -7.55 9.70
C TYR A 159 11.74 -7.97 11.16
N LYS A 160 11.36 -7.02 12.03
CA LYS A 160 11.10 -7.28 13.44
C LYS A 160 9.92 -8.21 13.66
N VAL A 161 8.81 -7.97 12.96
CA VAL A 161 7.58 -8.76 13.09
C VAL A 161 7.81 -10.20 12.61
N ILE A 162 8.41 -10.38 11.42
CA ILE A 162 8.73 -11.73 10.89
C ILE A 162 9.71 -12.45 11.83
N ARG A 163 10.74 -11.74 12.32
CA ARG A 163 11.69 -12.30 13.29
C ARG A 163 11.01 -12.74 14.58
N HIS A 164 10.08 -11.94 15.10
CA HIS A 164 9.32 -12.29 16.31
C HIS A 164 8.58 -13.62 16.14
N TYR A 165 7.77 -13.75 15.09
CA TYR A 165 7.01 -14.99 14.84
C TYR A 165 7.92 -16.19 14.53
N TYR A 166 9.02 -15.98 13.80
CA TYR A 166 10.02 -17.03 13.56
C TYR A 166 10.62 -17.55 14.88
N LEU A 167 11.06 -16.65 15.77
CA LEU A 167 11.65 -17.03 17.06
C LEU A 167 10.62 -17.67 17.99
N LEU A 168 9.40 -17.16 18.01
CA LEU A 168 8.30 -17.74 18.78
C LEU A 168 7.97 -19.16 18.30
N GLY A 169 7.85 -19.36 16.98
CA GLY A 169 7.64 -20.65 16.35
C GLY A 169 8.78 -21.63 16.66
N LYS A 170 10.03 -21.18 16.53
CA LYS A 170 11.22 -21.99 16.83
C LYS A 170 11.31 -22.39 18.30
N LYS A 171 10.94 -21.51 19.23
CA LYS A 171 11.00 -21.77 20.68
C LYS A 171 9.89 -22.72 21.13
N THR A 172 8.68 -22.52 20.63
CA THR A 172 7.50 -23.28 21.07
C THR A 172 7.29 -24.58 20.29
N MET A 173 7.86 -24.68 19.08
CA MET A 173 7.56 -25.73 18.11
C MET A 173 6.04 -25.89 17.86
N ASN A 174 5.27 -24.81 18.06
CA ASN A 174 3.85 -24.81 17.82
C ASN A 174 3.58 -24.65 16.32
N ILE A 175 3.03 -25.70 15.71
CA ILE A 175 2.73 -25.74 14.28
C ILE A 175 1.80 -24.60 13.84
N TYR A 176 0.85 -24.17 14.68
CA TYR A 176 -0.10 -23.12 14.31
C TYR A 176 0.57 -21.75 14.20
N VAL A 177 1.51 -21.44 15.09
CA VAL A 177 2.31 -20.21 15.01
C VAL A 177 3.15 -20.20 13.74
N ILE A 178 3.80 -21.33 13.43
CA ILE A 178 4.65 -21.46 12.23
C ILE A 178 3.82 -21.40 10.95
N LEU A 179 2.65 -22.05 10.95
CA LEU A 179 1.73 -22.07 9.82
C LEU A 179 1.20 -20.67 9.50
N GLN A 180 0.80 -19.89 10.51
CA GLN A 180 0.31 -18.52 10.33
C GLN A 180 1.33 -17.63 9.59
N ILE A 181 2.56 -17.59 10.08
CA ILE A 181 3.60 -16.77 9.43
C ILE A 181 3.94 -17.33 8.05
N HIS A 182 4.04 -18.66 7.89
CA HIS A 182 4.39 -19.31 6.62
C HIS A 182 3.38 -19.01 5.51
N MET A 183 2.07 -19.02 5.81
CA MET A 183 1.02 -18.76 4.83
C MET A 183 0.96 -17.30 4.37
N VAL A 184 1.21 -16.34 5.27
CA VAL A 184 1.10 -14.90 4.97
C VAL A 184 2.40 -14.36 4.36
N LEU A 185 3.53 -15.05 4.57
CA LEU A 185 4.85 -14.61 4.13
C LEU A 185 4.94 -14.24 2.63
N PRO A 186 4.35 -15.00 1.68
CA PRO A 186 4.42 -14.63 0.27
C PRO A 186 3.74 -13.30 -0.04
N LEU A 187 2.64 -12.97 0.64
CA LEU A 187 1.93 -11.71 0.46
C LEU A 187 2.76 -10.54 1.00
N ILE A 188 3.28 -10.69 2.23
CA ILE A 188 4.15 -9.68 2.84
C ILE A 188 5.43 -9.48 2.02
N MET A 189 5.97 -10.54 1.41
CA MET A 189 7.17 -10.40 0.58
C MET A 189 6.97 -9.49 -0.63
N ARG A 190 5.77 -9.47 -1.23
CA ARG A 190 5.45 -8.53 -2.34
C ARG A 190 5.53 -7.08 -1.87
N GLU A 191 5.00 -6.80 -0.68
CA GLU A 191 5.08 -5.46 -0.07
C GLU A 191 6.53 -5.08 0.26
N ILE A 192 7.29 -5.99 0.86
CA ILE A 192 8.70 -5.76 1.20
C ILE A 192 9.52 -5.46 -0.05
N GLU A 193 9.30 -6.20 -1.14
CA GLU A 193 9.97 -5.97 -2.42
C GLU A 193 9.59 -4.60 -3.01
N ALA A 194 8.33 -4.19 -2.89
CA ALA A 194 7.87 -2.84 -3.28
C ALA A 194 8.61 -1.75 -2.48
N TYR A 195 8.65 -1.85 -1.15
CA TYR A 195 9.37 -0.89 -0.30
C TYR A 195 10.87 -0.88 -0.57
N SER A 196 11.46 -2.03 -0.90
CA SER A 196 12.86 -2.09 -1.31
C SER A 196 13.10 -1.35 -2.62
N ALA A 197 12.21 -1.49 -3.61
CA ALA A 197 12.28 -0.74 -4.86
C ALA A 197 12.05 0.76 -4.63
N ALA A 198 11.18 1.12 -3.69
CA ALA A 198 10.91 2.51 -3.30
C ALA A 198 12.16 3.26 -2.82
N LEU A 199 13.10 2.57 -2.16
CA LEU A 199 14.37 3.16 -1.74
C LEU A 199 15.13 3.80 -2.91
N LEU A 200 15.13 3.15 -4.08
CA LEU A 200 15.75 3.67 -5.29
C LEU A 200 14.97 4.88 -5.82
N ALA A 201 13.63 4.77 -5.85
CA ALA A 201 12.76 5.84 -6.33
C ALA A 201 12.98 7.13 -5.52
N PHE A 202 12.91 7.05 -4.19
CA PHE A 202 13.12 8.20 -3.32
C PHE A 202 14.56 8.71 -3.33
N LYS A 203 15.56 7.81 -3.41
CA LYS A 203 16.96 8.25 -3.57
C LYS A 203 17.16 9.10 -4.82
N GLN A 204 16.44 8.80 -5.91
CA GLN A 204 16.61 9.44 -7.21
C GLN A 204 15.53 10.49 -7.53
N GLY A 205 14.55 10.69 -6.66
CA GLY A 205 13.40 11.56 -6.92
C GLY A 205 12.53 11.09 -8.10
N MET A 206 12.46 9.78 -8.35
CA MET A 206 11.66 9.23 -9.43
C MET A 206 10.18 9.13 -9.04
N PRO A 207 9.25 9.37 -9.98
CA PRO A 207 7.83 9.06 -9.80
C PRO A 207 7.60 7.61 -9.40
N ILE A 208 6.59 7.38 -8.57
CA ILE A 208 6.15 6.06 -8.11
C ILE A 208 4.71 5.75 -8.55
N GLY A 209 4.30 4.49 -8.47
CA GLY A 209 2.95 4.05 -8.86
C GLY A 209 1.81 4.80 -8.15
N ASP A 210 1.96 5.10 -6.86
CA ASP A 210 1.00 5.89 -6.08
C ASP A 210 0.78 7.29 -6.66
N GLY A 211 1.76 7.83 -7.40
CA GLY A 211 1.69 9.15 -8.01
C GLY A 211 0.81 9.25 -9.26
N VAL A 212 0.19 8.15 -9.75
CA VAL A 212 -0.59 8.19 -11.01
C VAL A 212 -1.77 9.17 -10.97
N GLY A 213 -2.48 9.28 -9.85
CA GLY A 213 -3.58 10.24 -9.72
C GLY A 213 -3.08 11.67 -9.74
N ALA A 214 -2.01 11.96 -9.00
CA ALA A 214 -1.32 13.24 -9.03
C ALA A 214 -0.75 13.58 -10.42
N LEU A 215 -0.23 12.61 -11.15
CA LEU A 215 0.25 12.76 -12.52
C LEU A 215 -0.88 13.05 -13.50
N THR A 216 -2.04 12.39 -13.36
CA THR A 216 -3.24 12.72 -14.14
C THR A 216 -3.68 14.16 -13.91
N ALA A 217 -3.66 14.65 -12.67
CA ALA A 217 -3.94 16.05 -12.39
C ALA A 217 -2.87 16.98 -12.98
N ALA A 218 -1.58 16.65 -12.86
CA ALA A 218 -0.51 17.44 -13.46
C ALA A 218 -0.67 17.58 -14.99
N LYS A 219 -1.08 16.52 -15.70
CA LYS A 219 -1.39 16.58 -17.13
C LYS A 219 -2.52 17.56 -17.46
N LEU A 220 -3.53 17.67 -16.59
CA LEU A 220 -4.64 18.62 -16.74
C LEU A 220 -4.24 20.06 -16.34
N MET A 221 -3.28 20.22 -15.42
CA MET A 221 -2.75 21.51 -14.97
C MET A 221 -1.69 22.09 -15.92
N HIS A 222 -1.08 21.28 -16.76
CA HIS A 222 0.06 21.66 -17.59
C HIS A 222 -0.20 22.95 -18.41
N GLY A 223 0.61 23.98 -18.17
CA GLY A 223 0.53 25.28 -18.84
C GLY A 223 -0.47 26.26 -18.22
N GLN A 224 -1.17 25.88 -17.15
CA GLN A 224 -2.05 26.77 -16.39
C GLN A 224 -1.30 27.44 -15.23
N GLN A 225 -1.81 28.58 -14.77
CA GLN A 225 -1.34 29.17 -13.53
C GLN A 225 -1.92 28.41 -12.34
N TRP A 226 -1.08 28.12 -11.36
CA TRP A 226 -1.45 27.45 -10.13
C TRP A 226 -1.18 28.32 -8.91
N ARG A 227 -1.89 28.03 -7.81
CA ARG A 227 -1.64 28.61 -6.49
C ARG A 227 -1.71 27.53 -5.42
N ARG A 228 -1.01 27.76 -4.30
CA ARG A 228 -1.16 26.94 -3.10
C ARG A 228 -2.50 27.25 -2.44
N ILE A 229 -3.27 26.21 -2.10
CA ILE A 229 -4.61 26.33 -1.52
C ILE A 229 -4.73 25.72 -0.12
N ALA A 230 -3.93 24.70 0.20
CA ALA A 230 -3.84 24.12 1.53
C ALA A 230 -2.37 23.71 1.81
N LYS A 231 -2.10 23.11 2.99
CA LYS A 231 -0.76 22.57 3.29
C LYS A 231 -0.37 21.58 2.18
N GLU A 232 0.77 21.85 1.55
CA GLU A 232 1.36 21.01 0.48
C GLU A 232 0.36 20.63 -0.62
N THR A 233 -0.59 21.51 -0.93
CA THR A 233 -1.63 21.26 -1.94
C THR A 233 -1.83 22.49 -2.79
N VAL A 234 -1.87 22.27 -4.11
CA VAL A 234 -1.94 23.31 -5.13
C VAL A 234 -3.14 23.07 -6.03
N ALA A 235 -3.67 24.15 -6.59
CA ALA A 235 -4.73 24.09 -7.59
C ALA A 235 -4.48 25.06 -8.75
N ALA A 236 -4.94 24.66 -9.94
CA ALA A 236 -4.98 25.48 -11.14
C ALA A 236 -6.41 25.55 -11.67
N GLU A 237 -6.71 26.67 -12.32
CA GLU A 237 -7.98 26.85 -13.01
C GLU A 237 -7.78 26.62 -14.51
N GLY A 238 -8.63 25.78 -15.09
CA GLY A 238 -8.70 25.52 -16.51
C GLY A 238 -10.12 25.61 -17.05
N SER A 239 -10.26 25.42 -18.36
CA SER A 239 -11.56 25.37 -19.02
C SER A 239 -11.64 24.17 -19.96
N PHE A 240 -12.78 23.47 -19.94
CA PHE A 240 -13.05 22.35 -20.83
C PHE A 240 -14.49 22.43 -21.33
N GLU A 241 -14.69 22.52 -22.66
CA GLU A 241 -16.02 22.55 -23.29
C GLU A 241 -17.01 23.51 -22.60
N GLY A 242 -16.58 24.75 -22.36
CA GLY A 242 -17.43 25.78 -21.72
C GLY A 242 -17.67 25.59 -20.22
N ARG A 243 -16.98 24.65 -19.56
CA ARG A 243 -17.03 24.41 -18.11
C ARG A 243 -15.74 24.87 -17.45
N LYS A 244 -15.83 25.34 -16.19
CA LYS A 244 -14.68 25.70 -15.37
C LYS A 244 -14.17 24.44 -14.66
N ILE A 245 -12.89 24.12 -14.82
CA ILE A 245 -12.27 22.96 -14.17
C ILE A 245 -11.24 23.45 -13.16
N LEU A 246 -11.47 23.14 -11.89
CA LEU A 246 -10.56 23.39 -10.79
C LEU A 246 -9.76 22.11 -10.54
N VAL A 247 -8.52 22.06 -11.05
CA VAL A 247 -7.67 20.88 -10.92
C VAL A 247 -6.75 21.07 -9.71
N MET A 248 -6.66 20.06 -8.84
CA MET A 248 -5.80 20.08 -7.66
C MET A 248 -4.99 18.81 -7.51
N LYS A 249 -3.82 18.93 -6.88
CA LYS A 249 -2.96 17.82 -6.44
C LYS A 249 -2.04 18.28 -5.31
N ALA A 250 -1.33 17.35 -4.68
CA ALA A 250 -0.26 17.69 -3.75
C ALA A 250 0.88 18.48 -4.43
N GLU A 251 1.66 19.22 -3.65
CA GLU A 251 2.74 20.05 -4.18
C GLU A 251 4.01 19.23 -4.44
N GLY A 252 4.30 18.98 -5.72
CA GLY A 252 5.56 18.35 -6.13
C GLY A 252 6.62 19.35 -6.58
N PRO A 253 7.84 18.87 -6.93
CA PRO A 253 8.20 17.47 -7.14
C PRO A 253 8.66 16.74 -5.87
N GLY A 254 8.52 17.34 -4.68
CA GLY A 254 8.76 16.68 -3.40
C GLY A 254 7.77 15.55 -3.15
N GLY A 255 8.20 14.56 -2.37
CA GLY A 255 7.37 13.43 -2.02
C GLY A 255 6.38 13.76 -0.92
N THR A 256 5.18 14.22 -1.28
CA THR A 256 4.07 14.52 -0.36
C THR A 256 2.74 14.04 -0.93
N VAL A 257 1.77 13.83 -0.05
CA VAL A 257 0.36 13.53 -0.38
C VAL A 257 -0.57 14.71 -0.09
N GLY A 258 -0.06 15.79 0.50
CA GLY A 258 -0.81 17.02 0.82
C GLY A 258 -1.97 16.83 1.80
N LYS A 259 -2.87 17.83 1.83
CA LYS A 259 -4.13 17.85 2.59
C LYS A 259 -5.31 18.03 1.63
N PRO A 260 -5.66 16.99 0.84
CA PRO A 260 -6.72 17.10 -0.15
C PRO A 260 -8.09 17.40 0.46
N GLY A 261 -8.38 16.94 1.69
CA GLY A 261 -9.63 17.27 2.39
C GLY A 261 -9.83 18.76 2.61
N ASP A 262 -8.81 19.42 3.15
CA ASP A 262 -8.80 20.87 3.39
C ASP A 262 -8.89 21.66 2.08
N ALA A 263 -8.12 21.24 1.07
CA ALA A 263 -8.12 21.86 -0.24
C ALA A 263 -9.48 21.79 -0.93
N ILE A 264 -10.17 20.64 -0.89
CA ILE A 264 -11.52 20.50 -1.44
C ILE A 264 -12.50 21.41 -0.69
N ARG A 265 -12.46 21.45 0.64
CA ARG A 265 -13.29 22.36 1.45
C ARG A 265 -13.10 23.82 1.01
N ILE A 266 -11.86 24.28 0.90
CA ILE A 266 -11.54 25.66 0.51
C ILE A 266 -12.08 25.98 -0.89
N LEU A 267 -11.89 25.09 -1.87
CA LEU A 267 -12.40 25.29 -3.23
C LEU A 267 -13.94 25.35 -3.27
N LEU A 268 -14.62 24.53 -2.47
CA LEU A 268 -16.08 24.56 -2.33
C LEU A 268 -16.59 25.84 -1.67
N GLU A 269 -15.85 26.38 -0.71
CA GLU A 269 -16.16 27.66 -0.04
C GLU A 269 -15.99 28.86 -1.00
N GLU A 270 -14.91 28.87 -1.78
CA GLU A 270 -14.62 29.94 -2.75
C GLU A 270 -15.59 29.94 -3.94
N HIS A 271 -16.05 28.77 -4.38
CA HIS A 271 -16.94 28.57 -5.53
C HIS A 271 -18.33 28.09 -5.10
N LYS A 272 -18.83 28.67 -4.01
CA LYS A 272 -20.08 28.25 -3.38
C LYS A 272 -21.23 28.23 -4.39
N ASP A 273 -21.99 27.13 -4.39
CA ASP A 273 -23.12 26.85 -5.28
C ASP A 273 -22.77 26.70 -6.79
N GLU A 274 -21.52 26.97 -7.21
CA GLU A 274 -21.05 26.80 -8.59
C GLU A 274 -20.57 25.38 -8.89
N VAL A 275 -19.91 24.75 -7.90
CA VAL A 275 -19.35 23.40 -8.06
C VAL A 275 -20.48 22.36 -8.10
N LYS A 276 -20.54 21.59 -9.20
CA LYS A 276 -21.58 20.55 -9.41
C LYS A 276 -21.08 19.12 -9.31
N ALA A 277 -19.77 18.92 -9.35
CA ALA A 277 -19.16 17.61 -9.22
C ALA A 277 -17.73 17.74 -8.68
N ILE A 278 -17.33 16.73 -7.91
CA ILE A 278 -15.93 16.46 -7.56
C ILE A 278 -15.56 15.14 -8.20
N ILE A 279 -14.46 15.10 -8.95
CA ILE A 279 -13.92 13.90 -9.59
C ILE A 279 -12.55 13.63 -8.98
N MET A 280 -12.43 12.52 -8.27
CA MET A 280 -11.17 12.10 -7.65
C MET A 280 -10.49 11.06 -8.53
N VAL A 281 -9.19 11.24 -8.77
CA VAL A 281 -8.36 10.29 -9.50
C VAL A 281 -7.31 9.75 -8.54
N ASP A 282 -7.30 8.44 -8.35
CA ASP A 282 -6.38 7.78 -7.41
C ASP A 282 -5.91 6.44 -7.96
N ALA A 283 -4.78 5.98 -7.44
CA ALA A 283 -4.28 4.65 -7.67
C ALA A 283 -5.05 3.65 -6.78
N ALA A 284 -5.49 2.52 -7.34
CA ALA A 284 -6.23 1.51 -6.59
C ALA A 284 -5.59 0.13 -6.76
N GLY A 285 -5.51 -0.63 -5.67
CA GLY A 285 -5.02 -2.01 -5.73
C GLY A 285 -5.85 -2.84 -6.71
N LYS A 286 -5.18 -3.49 -7.66
CA LYS A 286 -5.82 -4.42 -8.59
C LYS A 286 -6.14 -5.74 -7.91
N LEU A 287 -7.23 -6.36 -8.33
CA LEU A 287 -7.54 -7.74 -7.97
C LEU A 287 -6.77 -8.70 -8.88
N GLU A 288 -6.54 -9.92 -8.38
CA GLU A 288 -5.98 -10.98 -9.23
C GLU A 288 -6.95 -11.29 -10.38
N GLY A 289 -6.51 -11.03 -11.60
CA GLY A 289 -7.32 -11.10 -12.83
C GLY A 289 -7.61 -9.75 -13.49
N GLU A 290 -7.45 -8.63 -12.77
CA GLU A 290 -7.47 -7.28 -13.36
C GLU A 290 -6.11 -6.95 -14.00
N MET A 291 -6.12 -6.11 -15.02
CA MET A 291 -4.88 -5.67 -15.67
C MET A 291 -4.24 -4.50 -14.92
N ASN A 292 -2.91 -4.45 -14.91
CA ASN A 292 -2.18 -3.28 -14.45
C ASN A 292 -2.47 -2.10 -15.41
N GLY A 293 -2.75 -0.92 -14.87
CA GLY A 293 -3.13 0.27 -15.65
C GLY A 293 -4.56 0.24 -16.20
N GLU A 294 -5.41 -0.69 -15.76
CA GLU A 294 -6.84 -0.65 -16.06
C GLU A 294 -7.50 0.54 -15.35
N VAL A 295 -8.41 1.24 -16.03
CA VAL A 295 -9.10 2.41 -15.48
C VAL A 295 -10.56 2.07 -15.23
N ALA A 296 -11.01 2.27 -13.99
CA ALA A 296 -12.39 2.05 -13.57
C ALA A 296 -13.01 3.35 -13.07
N GLU A 297 -14.29 3.56 -13.33
CA GLU A 297 -15.07 4.69 -12.81
C GLU A 297 -15.98 4.26 -11.66
N GLY A 298 -16.18 5.14 -10.70
CA GLY A 298 -16.98 4.87 -9.51
C GLY A 298 -17.56 6.12 -8.84
N ILE A 299 -18.11 5.92 -7.65
CA ILE A 299 -18.73 6.96 -6.82
C ILE A 299 -18.09 6.88 -5.43
N GLY A 300 -17.82 8.05 -4.83
CA GLY A 300 -17.24 8.18 -3.50
C GLY A 300 -15.82 8.73 -3.50
N ALA A 301 -15.26 8.94 -2.30
CA ALA A 301 -13.91 9.46 -2.15
C ALA A 301 -12.86 8.38 -2.46
N ALA A 302 -12.12 8.58 -3.56
CA ALA A 302 -11.00 7.74 -3.97
C ALA A 302 -9.71 8.27 -3.37
N ILE A 303 -9.33 7.71 -2.22
CA ILE A 303 -8.10 8.04 -1.51
C ILE A 303 -7.69 6.87 -0.61
N GLY A 304 -6.40 6.55 -0.61
CA GLY A 304 -5.77 5.61 0.31
C GLY A 304 -5.51 6.17 1.72
N GLY A 305 -4.66 5.48 2.48
CA GLY A 305 -4.14 5.97 3.76
C GLY A 305 -4.99 5.65 4.99
N THR A 306 -4.94 6.54 5.98
CA THR A 306 -5.46 6.30 7.35
C THR A 306 -6.98 6.44 7.47
N GLY A 307 -7.65 6.97 6.45
CA GLY A 307 -9.08 7.26 6.44
C GLY A 307 -9.47 8.64 6.97
N VAL A 308 -8.53 9.41 7.53
CA VAL A 308 -8.79 10.78 8.01
C VAL A 308 -9.13 11.73 6.85
N GLU A 309 -8.28 11.80 5.83
CA GLU A 309 -8.55 12.62 4.64
C GLU A 309 -9.83 12.18 3.93
N LYS A 310 -10.08 10.86 3.83
CA LYS A 310 -11.31 10.33 3.25
C LYS A 310 -12.55 10.88 3.97
N PHE A 311 -12.54 10.86 5.31
CA PHE A 311 -13.62 11.40 6.11
C PHE A 311 -13.81 12.90 5.85
N ARG A 312 -12.73 13.70 5.82
CA ARG A 312 -12.80 15.15 5.56
C ARG A 312 -13.40 15.48 4.19
N ILE A 313 -13.04 14.70 3.17
CA ILE A 313 -13.57 14.86 1.81
C ILE A 313 -15.06 14.52 1.76
N GLU A 314 -15.47 13.41 2.38
CA GLU A 314 -16.88 13.00 2.45
C GLU A 314 -17.72 14.00 3.26
N GLU A 315 -17.19 14.53 4.35
CA GLU A 315 -17.81 15.59 5.16
C GLU A 315 -18.00 16.87 4.33
N ALA A 316 -16.95 17.36 3.68
CA ALA A 316 -17.02 18.55 2.82
C ALA A 316 -18.00 18.37 1.66
N ALA A 317 -17.94 17.24 0.94
CA ALA A 317 -18.86 16.98 -0.16
C ALA A 317 -20.33 16.93 0.31
N LYS A 318 -20.58 16.37 1.49
CA LYS A 318 -21.92 16.30 2.09
C LYS A 318 -22.42 17.68 2.53
N ASP A 319 -21.58 18.48 3.19
CA ASP A 319 -21.94 19.81 3.68
C ASP A 319 -22.37 20.75 2.54
N PHE A 320 -21.71 20.64 1.38
CA PHE A 320 -22.01 21.43 0.18
C PHE A 320 -22.99 20.73 -0.78
N ASN A 321 -23.44 19.51 -0.46
CA ASN A 321 -24.32 18.70 -1.29
C ASN A 321 -23.81 18.50 -2.74
N VAL A 322 -22.51 18.19 -2.87
CA VAL A 322 -21.84 17.96 -4.15
C VAL A 322 -21.52 16.47 -4.32
N PRO A 323 -21.88 15.83 -5.46
CA PRO A 323 -21.56 14.42 -5.68
C PRO A 323 -20.06 14.17 -5.87
N LEU A 324 -19.59 13.05 -5.32
CA LEU A 324 -18.22 12.53 -5.47
C LEU A 324 -18.18 11.41 -6.52
N TYR A 325 -17.38 11.61 -7.56
CA TYR A 325 -17.04 10.61 -8.57
C TYR A 325 -15.59 10.19 -8.42
N ALA A 326 -15.28 8.97 -8.85
CA ALA A 326 -13.97 8.38 -8.74
C ALA A 326 -13.50 7.83 -10.09
N VAL A 327 -12.20 7.99 -10.37
CA VAL A 327 -11.46 7.32 -11.43
C VAL A 327 -10.31 6.58 -10.75
N ALA A 328 -10.37 5.25 -10.76
CA ALA A 328 -9.39 4.38 -10.13
C ALA A 328 -8.47 3.79 -11.18
N ILE A 329 -7.16 4.02 -11.05
CA ILE A 329 -6.13 3.40 -11.89
C ILE A 329 -5.63 2.14 -11.17
N LYS A 330 -5.90 0.97 -11.73
CA LYS A 330 -5.60 -0.34 -11.13
C LYS A 330 -4.10 -0.61 -11.16
N GLN A 331 -3.50 -0.87 -10.00
CA GLN A 331 -2.08 -1.15 -9.86
C GLN A 331 -1.79 -2.38 -8.99
N ASP A 332 -0.71 -3.10 -9.30
CA ASP A 332 -0.21 -4.17 -8.43
C ASP A 332 0.36 -3.61 -7.12
N ILE A 333 0.24 -4.37 -6.03
CA ILE A 333 0.85 -4.01 -4.74
C ILE A 333 2.37 -3.81 -4.86
N SER A 334 3.03 -4.54 -5.76
CA SER A 334 4.48 -4.39 -6.01
C SER A 334 4.84 -3.06 -6.68
N ALA A 335 3.89 -2.40 -7.34
CA ALA A 335 4.12 -1.18 -8.12
C ALA A 335 3.76 0.10 -7.34
N VAL A 336 2.99 0.01 -6.25
CA VAL A 336 2.47 1.17 -5.51
C VAL A 336 3.56 2.15 -5.11
N VAL A 337 4.61 1.67 -4.43
CA VAL A 337 5.71 2.52 -3.95
C VAL A 337 6.99 2.36 -4.78
N ALA A 338 6.98 1.49 -5.78
CA ALA A 338 8.09 1.28 -6.69
C ALA A 338 8.12 2.35 -7.79
N PRO A 339 9.25 2.51 -8.52
CA PRO A 339 9.33 3.41 -9.67
C PRO A 339 8.16 3.19 -10.65
N LEU A 340 7.61 4.28 -11.18
CA LEU A 340 6.45 4.28 -12.06
C LEU A 340 6.72 3.47 -13.33
N GLU A 341 5.90 2.42 -13.52
CA GLU A 341 5.93 1.57 -14.72
C GLU A 341 5.30 2.26 -15.93
N GLU A 342 5.72 1.87 -17.13
CA GLU A 342 5.24 2.45 -18.39
C GLU A 342 3.72 2.26 -18.56
N GLU A 343 3.20 1.09 -18.20
CA GLU A 343 1.77 0.78 -18.27
C GLU A 343 0.92 1.69 -17.38
N LEU A 344 1.44 2.04 -16.19
CA LEU A 344 0.79 2.98 -15.28
C LEU A 344 0.88 4.42 -15.78
N PHE A 345 2.02 4.80 -16.37
CA PHE A 345 2.17 6.09 -17.02
C PHE A 345 1.16 6.27 -18.17
N GLU A 346 1.02 5.29 -19.06
CA GLU A 346 0.03 5.31 -20.15
C GLU A 346 -1.42 5.31 -19.63
N ALA A 347 -1.68 4.64 -18.51
CA ALA A 347 -2.99 4.62 -17.88
C ALA A 347 -3.46 6.02 -17.45
N THR A 348 -2.53 6.94 -17.15
CA THR A 348 -2.91 8.33 -16.81
C THR A 348 -3.59 9.06 -17.96
N ASP A 349 -3.27 8.75 -19.22
CA ASP A 349 -3.97 9.32 -20.38
C ASP A 349 -5.39 8.77 -20.50
N LYS A 350 -5.57 7.47 -20.25
CA LYS A 350 -6.90 6.85 -20.17
C LYS A 350 -7.74 7.46 -19.03
N ALA A 351 -7.10 7.77 -17.90
CA ALA A 351 -7.74 8.44 -16.76
C ALA A 351 -8.15 9.88 -17.10
N VAL A 352 -7.32 10.65 -17.83
CA VAL A 352 -7.70 11.98 -18.35
C VAL A 352 -8.97 11.90 -19.20
N GLU A 353 -9.05 10.91 -20.11
CA GLU A 353 -10.23 10.71 -20.95
C GLU A 353 -11.47 10.26 -20.15
N ALA A 354 -11.27 9.47 -19.08
CA ALA A 354 -12.35 9.14 -18.15
C ALA A 354 -12.87 10.37 -17.39
N VAL A 355 -11.96 11.23 -16.89
CA VAL A 355 -12.35 12.51 -16.25
C VAL A 355 -13.18 13.36 -17.20
N LYS A 356 -12.72 13.57 -18.45
CA LYS A 356 -13.45 14.35 -19.45
C LYS A 356 -14.84 13.77 -19.74
N ARG A 357 -14.96 12.44 -19.85
CA ARG A 357 -16.24 11.76 -20.03
C ARG A 357 -17.19 12.02 -18.85
N ILE A 358 -16.71 11.87 -17.61
CA ILE A 358 -17.51 12.14 -16.41
C ILE A 358 -17.96 13.61 -16.38
N VAL A 359 -17.06 14.56 -16.69
CA VAL A 359 -17.42 15.99 -16.79
C VAL A 359 -18.58 16.18 -17.77
N ASN A 360 -18.49 15.60 -18.97
CA ASN A 360 -19.51 15.76 -20.00
C ASN A 360 -20.85 15.10 -19.66
N GLU A 361 -20.83 13.93 -19.01
CA GLU A 361 -22.05 13.22 -18.66
C GLU A 361 -22.76 13.76 -17.41
N LYS A 362 -22.00 14.32 -16.45
CA LYS A 362 -22.54 14.69 -15.13
C LYS A 362 -22.74 16.19 -14.95
N THR A 363 -22.26 17.02 -15.88
CA THR A 363 -22.34 18.49 -15.77
C THR A 363 -22.73 19.17 -17.08
N LYS A 364 -23.18 20.41 -16.97
CA LYS A 364 -23.63 21.27 -18.07
C LYS A 364 -22.63 22.40 -18.32
N GLU A 365 -22.69 22.99 -19.52
CA GLU A 365 -21.93 24.20 -19.84
C GLU A 365 -22.19 25.31 -18.81
N GLY A 366 -21.14 26.04 -18.43
CA GLY A 366 -21.18 27.07 -17.41
C GLY A 366 -21.07 26.56 -15.97
N GLU A 367 -21.09 25.25 -15.72
CA GLU A 367 -20.90 24.67 -14.39
C GLU A 367 -19.39 24.50 -14.05
N THR A 368 -19.10 24.43 -12.75
CA THR A 368 -17.74 24.24 -12.23
C THR A 368 -17.54 22.82 -11.72
N VAL A 369 -16.37 22.24 -11.99
CA VAL A 369 -15.98 20.88 -11.55
C VAL A 369 -14.65 20.92 -10.84
N ILE A 370 -14.54 20.23 -9.71
CA ILE A 370 -13.25 19.98 -9.05
C ILE A 370 -12.72 18.63 -9.56
N VAL A 371 -11.46 18.61 -9.99
CA VAL A 371 -10.72 17.39 -10.34
C VAL A 371 -9.54 17.27 -9.38
N ALA A 372 -9.56 16.26 -8.50
CA ALA A 372 -8.53 16.04 -7.50
C ALA A 372 -7.68 14.82 -7.87
N GLY A 373 -6.42 15.05 -8.24
CA GLY A 373 -5.42 14.00 -8.41
C GLY A 373 -4.78 13.68 -7.07
N ILE A 374 -5.04 12.48 -6.57
CA ILE A 374 -4.55 11.97 -5.30
C ILE A 374 -3.32 11.09 -5.55
N GLY A 375 -2.37 11.12 -4.61
CA GLY A 375 -1.15 10.32 -4.67
C GLY A 375 0.11 11.11 -4.37
N ASN A 376 1.20 10.39 -4.11
CA ASN A 376 2.51 10.97 -3.83
C ASN A 376 3.09 11.71 -5.04
N THR A 377 3.64 12.91 -4.82
CA THR A 377 4.15 13.78 -5.90
C THR A 377 5.65 13.74 -6.13
N VAL A 378 6.36 12.77 -5.56
CA VAL A 378 7.80 12.58 -5.84
C VAL A 378 8.04 12.56 -7.35
N GLY A 379 8.91 13.43 -7.85
CA GLY A 379 9.22 13.55 -9.27
C GLY A 379 8.07 14.07 -10.17
N ILE A 380 6.94 14.52 -9.61
CA ILE A 380 5.75 15.00 -10.34
C ILE A 380 5.45 16.46 -9.96
N ALA A 381 5.96 17.40 -10.76
CA ALA A 381 5.65 18.83 -10.64
C ALA A 381 4.24 19.18 -11.17
N GLN A 382 3.83 20.45 -11.02
CA GLN A 382 2.54 21.00 -11.46
C GLN A 382 2.47 21.23 -12.96
#